data_AF-A0A8B8E1W5-F1
#
_entry.id   AF-A0A8B8E1W5-F1
#
_cell.length_a   1.000
_cell.length_b   1.000
_cell.length_c   1.000
_cell.angle_alpha   90.00
_cell.angle_beta   90.00
_cell.angle_gamma   90.00
#
_symmetry.space_group_name_H-M   'P 1'
#
loop_
_entity.id
_entity.type
_entity.pdbx_description
1 polymer ?
#
loop_
_entity_poly.entity_id
_entity_poly.type
_entity_poly.pdbx_seq_one_letter_code
_entity_poly.pdbx_strand_id
1 'polypeptide(L)'
;MQDVNVNLDSEVLRAGEEAQASGRLTPLIKIELWSKIQARRLSEGKEEMTVQFSPPQSTPLTEEEEEKSKNRKEKNKEAAQRCRERKKEKTKENEKELMSLLNRNQDLRQQVEELEEEILYYKAMLSVQETPASPDQQVPGLWTGEEDLLESFL
;
A
#
# COMPACT_ATOMS: atom_id res chain seq x y z
N MET A 1 39.12 30.93 35.28
CA MET A 1 39.65 29.56 35.12
C MET A 1 38.62 28.63 35.73
N GLN A 2 37.77 28.04 34.90
CA GLN A 2 36.81 27.03 35.33
C GLN A 2 37.32 25.72 34.73
N ASP A 3 37.94 24.90 35.58
CA ASP A 3 38.30 23.53 35.26
C ASP A 3 37.00 22.75 35.11
N VAL A 4 36.43 22.73 33.92
CA VAL A 4 35.36 21.80 33.57
C VAL A 4 36.03 20.47 33.27
N ASN A 5 36.54 19.83 34.33
CA ASN A 5 36.78 18.39 34.30
C ASN A 5 35.40 17.73 34.26
N VAL A 6 34.80 17.67 33.06
CA VAL A 6 33.58 16.92 32.81
C VAL A 6 33.95 15.48 33.17
N ASN A 7 33.43 14.99 34.30
CA ASN A 7 33.74 13.65 34.78
C ASN A 7 33.27 12.66 33.71
N LEU A 8 34.20 12.15 32.90
CA LEU A 8 33.94 11.24 31.77
C LEU A 8 33.11 10.04 32.24
N ASP A 9 33.32 9.58 33.48
CA ASP A 9 32.56 8.49 34.09
C ASP A 9 31.08 8.85 34.27
N SER A 10 30.75 10.10 34.57
CA SER A 10 29.37 10.59 34.69
C SER A 10 28.63 10.58 33.35
N GLU A 11 29.31 10.95 32.26
CA GLU A 11 28.69 10.92 30.93
C GLU A 11 28.52 9.49 30.41
N VAL A 12 29.48 8.61 30.65
CA VAL A 12 29.41 7.19 30.30
C VAL A 12 28.27 6.50 31.05
N LEU A 13 28.10 6.79 32.35
CA LEU A 13 26.99 6.28 33.15
C LEU A 13 25.64 6.73 32.59
N ARG A 14 25.47 8.03 32.31
CA ARG A 14 24.24 8.57 31.73
C ARG A 14 23.91 7.92 30.38
N ALA A 15 24.90 7.78 29.48
CA ALA A 15 24.69 7.13 28.20
C ALA A 15 24.36 5.63 28.34
N GLY A 16 24.89 4.98 29.38
CA GLY A 16 24.53 3.61 29.75
C GLY A 16 23.07 3.49 30.13
N GLU A 17 22.58 4.38 31.00
CA GLU A 17 21.17 4.44 31.40
C GLU A 17 20.24 4.71 30.19
N GLU A 18 20.62 5.66 29.32
CA GLU A 18 19.87 5.97 28.10
C GLU A 18 19.85 4.79 27.11
N ALA A 19 20.95 4.05 26.97
CA ALA A 19 21.02 2.86 26.12
C ALA A 19 20.15 1.73 26.66
N GLN A 20 20.13 1.53 27.99
CA GLN A 20 19.25 0.56 28.65
C GLN A 20 17.77 0.94 28.48
N ALA A 21 17.43 2.21 28.68
CA ALA A 21 16.05 2.69 28.57
C ALA A 21 15.52 2.64 27.12
N SER A 22 16.35 2.99 26.13
CA SER A 22 15.97 3.00 24.71
C SER A 22 16.13 1.64 24.01
N GLY A 23 16.86 0.69 24.63
CA GLY A 23 17.23 -0.59 24.03
C GLY A 23 18.17 -0.46 22.83
N ARG A 24 18.84 0.69 22.64
CA ARG A 24 19.72 0.97 21.50
C ARG A 24 21.09 1.40 21.98
N LEU A 25 22.15 0.84 21.40
CA LEU A 25 23.54 1.10 21.78
C LEU A 25 24.07 2.49 21.34
N THR A 26 23.30 3.21 20.52
CA THR A 26 23.69 4.49 19.91
C THR A 26 24.26 5.53 20.90
N PRO A 27 23.73 5.72 22.13
CA PRO A 27 24.29 6.68 23.08
C PRO A 27 25.73 6.34 23.49
N LEU A 28 26.03 5.05 23.71
CA LEU A 28 27.37 4.58 24.11
C LEU A 28 28.37 4.68 22.94
N ILE A 29 27.94 4.32 21.73
CA ILE A 29 28.78 4.46 20.51
C ILE A 29 29.18 5.93 20.30
N LYS A 30 28.26 6.87 20.58
CA LYS A 30 28.52 8.31 20.43
C LYS A 30 29.65 8.77 21.37
N ILE A 31 29.65 8.31 22.63
CA ILE A 31 30.71 8.64 23.60
C ILE A 31 32.04 8.00 23.20
N GLU A 32 32.04 6.72 22.80
CA GLU A 32 33.25 6.03 22.36
C GLU A 32 33.89 6.77 21.16
N LEU A 33 33.08 7.10 20.15
CA LEU A 33 33.54 7.79 18.96
C LEU A 33 34.07 9.19 19.29
N TRP A 34 33.36 9.94 20.13
CA TRP A 34 33.80 11.26 20.59
C TRP A 34 35.15 11.16 21.29
N SER A 35 35.31 10.22 22.22
CA SER A 35 36.55 10.02 22.99
C SER A 35 37.72 9.63 22.09
N LYS A 36 37.51 8.74 21.10
CA LYS A 36 38.54 8.36 20.12
C LYS A 36 38.99 9.55 19.27
N ILE A 37 38.04 10.36 18.81
CA ILE A 37 38.34 11.56 18.01
C ILE A 37 39.11 12.56 18.85
N GLN A 38 38.67 12.79 20.09
CA GLN A 38 39.27 13.73 21.01
C GLN A 38 40.72 13.34 21.37
N ALA A 39 40.95 12.06 21.71
CA ALA A 39 42.29 11.55 21.99
C ALA A 39 43.24 11.71 20.79
N ARG A 40 42.76 11.43 19.57
CA ARG A 40 43.55 11.64 18.35
C ARG A 40 43.91 13.11 18.17
N ARG A 41 42.96 14.03 18.33
CA ARG A 41 43.21 15.49 18.19
C ARG A 41 44.25 15.98 19.18
N LEU A 42 44.13 15.59 20.45
CA LEU A 42 45.09 15.97 21.49
C LEU A 42 46.49 15.41 21.19
N SER A 43 46.59 14.17 20.70
CA SER A 43 47.89 13.57 20.31
C SER A 43 48.56 14.28 19.13
N GLU A 44 47.77 14.94 18.28
CA GLU A 44 48.23 15.78 17.17
C GLU A 44 48.51 17.23 17.62
N GLY A 45 48.40 17.54 18.91
CA GLY A 45 48.59 18.88 19.48
C GLY A 45 47.46 19.87 19.18
N LYS A 46 46.30 19.38 18.73
CA LYS A 46 45.12 20.22 18.47
C LYS A 46 44.31 20.42 19.76
N GLU A 47 43.64 21.55 19.85
CA GLU A 47 42.74 21.88 20.95
C GLU A 47 41.50 20.96 20.99
N GLU A 48 40.89 20.90 22.17
CA GLU A 48 39.68 20.13 22.45
C GLU A 48 38.52 20.51 21.53
N MET A 49 37.80 19.49 21.07
CA MET A 49 36.70 19.68 20.13
C MET A 49 35.47 20.27 20.82
N THR A 50 35.34 21.60 20.79
CA THR A 50 34.12 22.30 21.23
C THR A 50 33.14 22.43 20.06
N VAL A 51 32.01 21.72 20.12
CA VAL A 51 30.93 21.87 19.12
C VAL A 51 30.04 23.04 19.52
N GLN A 52 30.21 24.17 18.86
CA GLN A 52 29.33 25.34 19.03
C GLN A 52 28.07 25.13 18.18
N PHE A 53 26.93 24.94 18.83
CA PHE A 53 25.64 24.91 18.16
C PHE A 53 25.13 26.35 18.02
N SER A 54 25.36 26.97 16.87
CA SER A 54 24.70 28.23 16.54
C SER A 54 23.28 27.96 16.06
N PRO A 55 22.28 28.75 16.50
CA PRO A 55 20.94 28.66 15.96
C PRO A 55 20.98 28.95 14.45
N PRO A 56 20.14 28.25 13.66
CA PRO A 56 20.13 28.42 12.21
C PRO A 56 19.81 29.88 11.87
N GLN A 57 20.76 30.54 11.19
CA GLN A 57 20.58 31.90 10.70
C GLN A 57 19.60 31.87 9.53
N SER A 58 18.41 32.43 9.71
CA SER A 58 17.44 32.60 8.63
C SER A 58 17.90 33.76 7.76
N THR A 59 18.60 33.47 6.66
CA THR A 59 18.86 34.48 5.63
C THR A 59 17.54 34.87 4.98
N PRO A 60 17.20 36.17 4.89
CA PRO A 60 16.00 36.60 4.17
C PRO A 60 16.12 36.16 2.71
N LEU A 61 15.07 35.51 2.18
CA LEU A 61 15.01 35.15 0.77
C LEU A 61 15.06 36.42 -0.07
N THR A 62 15.83 36.39 -1.16
CA THR A 62 15.79 37.45 -2.16
C THR A 62 14.40 37.50 -2.80
N GLU A 63 13.93 38.67 -3.25
CA GLU A 63 12.61 38.80 -3.90
C GLU A 63 12.41 37.80 -5.07
N GLU A 64 13.48 37.52 -5.82
CA GLU A 64 13.47 36.49 -6.88
C GLU A 64 13.20 35.07 -6.36
N GLU A 65 13.73 34.73 -5.18
CA GLU A 65 13.53 33.42 -4.56
C GLU A 65 12.10 33.28 -4.02
N GLU A 66 11.52 34.37 -3.51
CA GLU A 66 10.13 34.40 -3.07
C GLU A 66 9.16 34.21 -4.23
N GLU A 67 9.38 34.89 -5.36
CA GLU A 67 8.56 34.74 -6.56
C GLU A 67 8.64 33.32 -7.13
N LYS A 68 9.85 32.74 -7.23
CA LYS A 68 10.04 31.36 -7.67
C LYS A 68 9.34 30.37 -6.74
N SER A 69 9.39 30.61 -5.42
CA SER A 69 8.69 29.81 -4.42
C SER A 69 7.17 29.89 -4.59
N LYS A 70 6.62 31.08 -4.82
CA LYS A 70 5.19 31.31 -5.09
C LYS A 70 4.74 30.57 -6.34
N ASN A 71 5.47 30.72 -7.44
CA ASN A 71 5.17 30.04 -8.71
C ASN A 71 5.23 28.51 -8.57
N ARG A 72 6.18 27.97 -7.80
CA ARG A 72 6.26 26.53 -7.50
C ARG A 72 5.06 26.06 -6.69
N LYS A 73 4.64 26.82 -5.67
CA LYS A 73 3.47 26.48 -4.84
C LYS A 73 2.19 26.49 -5.67
N GLU A 74 2.02 27.47 -6.55
CA GLU A 74 0.86 27.57 -7.43
C GLU A 74 0.78 26.38 -8.40
N LYS A 75 1.89 26.06 -9.08
CA LYS A 75 1.97 24.87 -9.94
C LYS A 75 1.71 23.57 -9.17
N ASN A 76 2.21 23.45 -7.95
CA ASN A 76 1.95 22.27 -7.12
C ASN A 76 0.47 22.19 -6.71
N LYS A 77 -0.16 23.33 -6.39
CA LYS A 77 -1.59 23.41 -6.08
C LYS A 77 -2.44 22.95 -7.26
N GLU A 78 -2.15 23.42 -8.47
CA GLU A 78 -2.83 22.97 -9.69
C GLU A 78 -2.62 21.47 -9.93
N ALA A 79 -1.38 20.99 -9.81
CA ALA A 79 -1.07 19.57 -9.99
C ALA A 79 -1.80 18.68 -8.97
N ALA A 80 -1.86 19.10 -7.70
CA ALA A 80 -2.57 18.39 -6.64
C ALA A 80 -4.09 18.36 -6.91
N GLN A 81 -4.67 19.47 -7.38
CA GLN A 81 -6.08 19.52 -7.77
C GLN A 81 -6.35 18.56 -8.94
N ARG A 82 -5.56 18.62 -10.03
CA ARG A 82 -5.68 17.71 -11.17
C ARG A 82 -5.52 16.26 -10.78
N CYS A 83 -4.59 15.95 -9.87
CA CYS A 83 -4.41 14.58 -9.37
C CYS A 83 -5.67 14.08 -8.63
N ARG A 84 -6.27 14.92 -7.80
CA ARG A 84 -7.51 14.59 -7.07
C ARG A 84 -8.69 14.43 -8.02
N GLU A 85 -8.81 15.31 -9.00
CA GLU A 85 -9.86 15.26 -10.03
C GLU A 85 -9.76 13.98 -10.86
N ARG A 86 -8.56 13.65 -11.39
CA ARG A 86 -8.34 12.40 -12.13
C ARG A 86 -8.66 11.15 -11.31
N LYS A 87 -8.31 11.14 -10.02
CA LYS A 87 -8.66 10.02 -9.14
C LYS A 87 -10.19 9.90 -9.01
N LYS A 88 -10.88 11.02 -8.83
CA LYS A 88 -12.36 11.05 -8.73
C LYS A 88 -13.02 10.60 -10.03
N GLU A 89 -12.54 11.05 -11.17
CA GLU A 89 -13.05 10.64 -12.49
C GLU A 89 -12.85 9.15 -12.72
N LYS A 90 -11.67 8.62 -12.44
CA LYS A 90 -11.39 7.19 -12.56
C LYS A 90 -12.28 6.34 -11.66
N THR A 91 -12.52 6.78 -10.42
CA THR A 91 -13.46 6.10 -9.52
C THR A 91 -14.87 6.08 -10.11
N LYS A 92 -15.36 7.21 -10.63
CA LYS A 92 -16.68 7.28 -11.28
C LYS A 92 -16.79 6.40 -12.52
N GLU A 93 -15.74 6.34 -13.33
CA GLU A 93 -15.69 5.49 -14.51
C GLU A 93 -15.78 4.01 -14.12
N ASN A 94 -14.99 3.59 -13.14
CA ASN A 94 -15.04 2.23 -12.60
C ASN A 94 -16.42 1.90 -12.01
N GLU A 95 -17.05 2.82 -11.28
CA GLU A 95 -18.41 2.63 -10.73
C GLU A 95 -19.43 2.46 -11.86
N LYS A 96 -19.33 3.24 -12.94
CA LYS A 96 -20.21 3.10 -14.11
C LYS A 96 -20.02 1.77 -14.80
N GLU A 97 -18.78 1.33 -14.98
CA GLU A 97 -18.46 0.03 -15.56
C GLU A 97 -18.98 -1.12 -14.70
N LEU A 98 -18.80 -1.04 -13.39
CA LEU A 98 -19.33 -2.00 -12.43
C LEU A 98 -20.86 -2.12 -12.57
N MET A 99 -21.58 -1.01 -12.59
CA MET A 99 -23.04 -1.02 -12.75
C MET A 99 -23.47 -1.60 -14.10
N SER A 100 -22.74 -1.29 -15.17
CA SER A 100 -23.00 -1.87 -16.50
C SER A 100 -22.81 -3.39 -16.51
N LEU A 101 -21.75 -3.89 -15.86
CA LEU A 101 -21.47 -5.32 -15.76
C LEU A 101 -22.50 -6.04 -14.90
N LEU A 102 -22.93 -5.42 -13.79
CA LEU A 102 -23.99 -5.96 -12.93
C LEU A 102 -25.31 -6.11 -13.68
N ASN A 103 -25.74 -5.07 -14.40
CA ASN A 103 -26.96 -5.14 -15.23
C ASN A 103 -26.84 -6.24 -16.28
N ARG A 104 -25.71 -6.31 -17.01
CA ARG A 104 -25.51 -7.34 -18.01
C ARG A 104 -25.50 -8.75 -17.41
N ASN A 105 -24.93 -8.92 -16.21
CA ASN A 105 -24.95 -10.20 -15.52
C ASN A 105 -26.37 -10.59 -15.12
N GLN A 106 -27.17 -9.64 -14.64
CA GLN A 106 -28.58 -9.86 -14.33
C GLN A 106 -29.37 -10.28 -15.58
N ASP A 107 -29.22 -9.56 -16.69
CA ASP A 107 -29.90 -9.88 -17.96
C ASP A 107 -29.54 -11.28 -18.47
N LEU A 108 -28.26 -11.69 -18.32
CA LEU A 108 -27.80 -13.02 -18.72
C LEU A 108 -28.34 -14.10 -17.79
N ARG A 109 -28.40 -13.85 -16.48
CA ARG A 109 -29.00 -14.79 -15.52
C ARG A 109 -30.48 -15.02 -15.80
N GLN A 110 -31.22 -13.95 -16.12
CA GLN A 110 -32.61 -14.07 -16.50
C GLN A 110 -32.78 -14.88 -17.78
N GLN A 111 -31.94 -14.65 -18.80
CA GLN A 111 -31.96 -15.47 -20.02
C GLN A 111 -31.66 -16.94 -19.76
N VAL A 112 -30.74 -17.26 -18.84
CA VAL A 112 -30.45 -18.64 -18.44
C VAL A 112 -31.68 -19.26 -17.78
N GLU A 113 -32.30 -18.57 -16.83
CA GLU A 113 -33.51 -19.04 -16.14
C GLU A 113 -34.66 -19.30 -17.13
N GLU A 114 -34.92 -18.37 -18.06
CA GLU A 114 -35.94 -18.53 -19.10
C GLU A 114 -35.67 -19.76 -20.00
N LEU A 115 -34.42 -19.99 -20.38
CA LEU A 115 -34.04 -21.16 -21.19
C LEU A 115 -34.13 -22.47 -20.39
N GLU A 116 -33.79 -22.46 -19.11
CA GLU A 116 -33.95 -23.62 -18.23
C GLU A 116 -35.42 -24.00 -18.07
N GLU A 117 -36.31 -23.02 -17.90
CA GLU A 117 -37.76 -23.23 -17.89
C GLU A 117 -38.27 -23.81 -19.21
N GLU A 118 -37.81 -23.28 -20.35
CA GLU A 118 -38.19 -23.77 -21.67
C GLU A 118 -37.72 -25.22 -21.90
N ILE A 119 -36.49 -25.55 -21.48
CA ILE A 119 -35.96 -26.92 -21.51
C ILE A 119 -36.84 -27.85 -20.67
N LEU A 120 -37.18 -27.46 -19.44
CA LEU A 120 -38.04 -28.24 -18.56
C LEU A 120 -39.43 -28.46 -19.18
N TYR A 121 -40.02 -27.42 -19.75
CA TYR A 121 -41.30 -27.49 -20.45
C TYR A 121 -41.29 -28.50 -21.59
N TYR A 122 -40.30 -28.41 -22.49
CA TYR A 122 -40.21 -29.36 -23.62
C TYR A 122 -39.85 -30.78 -23.18
N LYS A 123 -38.97 -30.96 -22.19
CA LYS A 123 -38.68 -32.29 -21.61
C LYS A 123 -39.95 -32.94 -21.06
N ALA A 124 -40.78 -32.19 -20.33
CA ALA A 124 -42.04 -32.67 -19.80
C ALA A 124 -43.06 -32.99 -20.92
N MET A 125 -43.11 -32.18 -21.97
CA MET A 125 -43.99 -32.44 -23.12
C MET A 125 -43.58 -33.69 -23.90
N LEU A 126 -42.27 -33.94 -24.05
CA LEU A 126 -41.73 -35.12 -24.74
C LEU A 126 -41.89 -36.40 -23.90
N SER A 127 -41.67 -36.34 -22.58
CA SER A 127 -41.86 -37.50 -21.70
C SER A 127 -43.30 -37.99 -21.63
N VAL A 128 -44.28 -37.11 -21.89
CA VAL A 128 -45.70 -37.47 -22.04
C VAL A 128 -45.98 -38.20 -23.37
N GLN A 129 -45.17 -37.99 -24.41
CA GLN A 129 -45.33 -38.65 -25.72
C GLN A 129 -44.62 -40.00 -25.81
N GLU A 130 -43.66 -40.27 -24.92
CA GLU A 130 -43.04 -41.59 -24.78
C GLU A 130 -43.99 -42.54 -24.03
N THR A 131 -44.94 -43.14 -24.77
CA THR A 131 -45.59 -44.38 -24.35
C THR A 131 -44.54 -45.48 -24.12
N PRO A 132 -44.72 -46.44 -23.19
CA PRO A 132 -43.71 -47.46 -22.90
C PRO A 132 -43.55 -48.41 -24.09
N ALA A 133 -42.68 -48.05 -25.03
CA ALA A 133 -42.21 -48.93 -26.06
C ALA A 133 -41.19 -49.90 -25.44
N SER A 134 -41.61 -51.16 -25.37
CA SER A 134 -40.86 -52.43 -25.30
C SER A 134 -39.38 -52.39 -24.88
N PRO A 135 -38.97 -53.20 -23.88
CA PRO A 135 -37.60 -53.24 -23.39
C PRO A 135 -36.70 -54.01 -24.36
N ASP A 136 -36.14 -53.35 -25.38
CA ASP A 136 -35.05 -53.93 -26.18
C ASP A 136 -34.32 -52.92 -27.08
N GLN A 137 -33.92 -51.76 -26.54
CA GLN A 137 -32.93 -50.89 -27.19
C GLN A 137 -31.93 -50.36 -26.17
N GLN A 138 -30.81 -51.08 -26.02
CA GLN A 138 -29.57 -50.50 -25.51
C GLN A 138 -29.10 -49.46 -26.53
N VAL A 139 -29.21 -48.18 -26.20
CA VAL A 139 -28.60 -47.09 -26.97
C VAL A 139 -27.22 -46.80 -26.37
N PRO A 140 -26.11 -47.19 -27.02
CA PRO A 140 -24.78 -46.89 -26.53
C PRO A 140 -24.44 -45.45 -26.91
N GLY A 141 -24.12 -44.62 -25.90
CA GLY A 141 -23.51 -43.30 -26.13
C GLY A 141 -24.31 -42.09 -25.64
N LEU A 142 -25.12 -42.22 -24.59
CA LEU A 142 -25.60 -41.04 -23.86
C LEU A 142 -24.42 -40.45 -23.08
N TRP A 143 -23.68 -39.53 -23.69
CA TRP A 143 -22.74 -38.67 -22.98
C TRP A 143 -23.54 -37.77 -22.04
N THR A 144 -23.66 -38.18 -20.78
CA THR A 144 -24.09 -37.34 -19.66
C THR A 144 -22.94 -36.38 -19.31
N GLY A 145 -22.80 -35.33 -20.12
CA GLY A 145 -21.68 -34.38 -20.03
C GLY A 145 -22.01 -33.09 -19.29
N GLU A 146 -22.94 -33.11 -18.34
CA GLU A 146 -23.36 -31.92 -17.58
C GLU A 146 -23.51 -32.22 -16.09
N GLU A 147 -22.44 -32.70 -15.43
CA GLU A 147 -22.36 -32.64 -13.96
C GLU A 147 -21.08 -31.92 -13.44
N ASP A 148 -20.09 -31.64 -14.28
CA ASP A 148 -18.77 -31.16 -13.78
C ASP A 148 -18.47 -29.66 -13.99
N LEU A 149 -19.41 -28.83 -14.45
CA LEU A 149 -19.14 -27.39 -14.70
C LEU A 149 -19.68 -26.41 -13.64
N LEU A 150 -20.38 -26.90 -12.62
CA LEU A 150 -20.91 -26.05 -11.54
C LEU A 150 -20.02 -26.01 -10.27
N GLU A 151 -18.98 -26.83 -10.16
CA GLU A 151 -18.06 -26.79 -9.01
C GLU A 151 -16.82 -25.91 -9.21
N SER A 152 -16.58 -25.34 -10.40
CA SER A 152 -15.37 -24.55 -10.67
C SER A 152 -15.52 -23.03 -10.43
N PHE A 153 -16.67 -22.56 -9.94
CA PHE A 153 -16.97 -21.14 -9.73
C PHE A 153 -17.51 -20.82 -8.32
N LEU A 154 -16.91 -21.44 -7.30
CA LEU A 154 -16.96 -21.02 -5.88
C LEU A 154 -15.53 -20.76 -5.38
#